data_AF-X1UDF0-F1
#
_entry.id   AF-X1UDF0-F1
#
_cell.length_a   1.000
_cell.length_b   1.000
_cell.length_c   1.000
_cell.angle_alpha   90.00
_cell.angle_beta   90.00
_cell.angle_gamma   90.00
#
_symmetry.space_group_name_H-M   'P 1'
#
loop_
_entity.id
_entity.type
_entity.pdbx_description
1 polymer ?
#
loop_
_entity_poly.entity_id
_entity_poly.type
_entity_poly.pdbx_seq_one_letter_code
_entity_poly.pdbx_strand_id
1 'polypeptide(L)'
;VERSNGVFGKSGTGKTFLTRLLLVGMLQKQAAVSLVFDMHSEYGWEGRSEKGYKVKGLKQLFPSKVAVFALDEESSRWRKVSTDFVVRIGYDEIEPEDIDLLRQTLNLTEASTQAVYQLAREFGDRKWLETVLNLEEDDSKQLISKLNIHDSTYRNLRRGLESLRRFPFLVPHARDNSVRRILEYLDRGINVVLEFGRFDDSVAYILIANLLSRRIYAQYREKGEKAMGGDMATSRSLVITIEEAHRFL
;
A
#
# COMPACT_ATOMS: atom_id res chain seq x y z
N VAL A 1 9.42 21.89 0.12
CA VAL A 1 10.66 21.24 -0.34
C VAL A 1 10.55 19.77 -0.02
N GLU A 2 10.34 18.93 -1.04
CA GLU A 2 10.41 17.48 -0.90
C GLU A 2 11.89 17.07 -0.75
N ARG A 3 12.21 16.25 0.26
CA ARG A 3 13.58 15.78 0.52
C ARG A 3 13.56 14.27 0.62
N SER A 4 14.03 13.61 -0.43
CA SER A 4 14.18 12.16 -0.47
C SER A 4 15.49 11.75 0.20
N ASN A 5 15.44 10.71 1.03
CA ASN A 5 16.61 10.13 1.70
C ASN A 5 16.60 8.63 1.45
N GLY A 6 17.77 8.02 1.32
CA GLY A 6 17.91 6.57 1.13
C GLY A 6 18.88 5.98 2.15
N VAL A 7 18.48 4.85 2.75
CA VAL A 7 19.34 4.05 3.62
C VAL A 7 19.71 2.77 2.88
N PHE A 8 20.98 2.66 2.46
CA PHE A 8 21.46 1.54 1.64
C PHE A 8 22.49 0.69 2.41
N GLY A 9 22.53 -0.60 2.09
CA GLY A 9 23.39 -1.59 2.74
C GLY A 9 23.03 -3.01 2.32
N LYS A 10 23.94 -3.97 2.50
CA LYS A 10 23.65 -5.38 2.25
C LYS A 10 22.69 -5.93 3.33
N SER A 11 22.14 -7.13 3.13
CA SER A 11 21.39 -7.79 4.20
C SER A 11 22.30 -8.04 5.40
N GLY A 12 21.77 -7.85 6.61
CA GLY A 12 22.51 -8.03 7.86
C GLY A 12 23.54 -6.94 8.20
N THR A 13 23.54 -5.79 7.52
CA THR A 13 24.48 -4.68 7.80
C THR A 13 23.85 -3.57 8.65
N GLY A 14 22.84 -3.87 9.47
CA GLY A 14 22.19 -2.89 10.34
C GLY A 14 21.24 -1.89 9.70
N LYS A 15 20.81 -2.07 8.43
CA LYS A 15 19.87 -1.15 7.75
C LYS A 15 18.59 -0.89 8.54
N THR A 16 17.92 -1.96 8.96
CA THR A 16 16.69 -1.90 9.77
C THR A 16 16.95 -1.19 11.09
N PHE A 17 18.08 -1.47 11.74
CA PHE A 17 18.44 -0.85 13.01
C PHE A 17 18.64 0.67 12.87
N LEU A 18 19.41 1.10 11.85
CA LEU A 18 19.60 2.53 11.56
C LEU A 18 18.28 3.22 11.21
N THR A 19 17.47 2.60 10.36
CA THR A 19 16.14 3.13 9.98
C THR A 19 15.24 3.29 11.20
N ARG A 20 15.25 2.31 12.11
CA ARG A 20 14.53 2.38 13.38
C ARG A 20 15.00 3.55 14.25
N LEU A 21 16.31 3.81 14.34
CA LEU A 21 16.83 4.96 15.08
C LEU A 21 16.36 6.29 14.48
N LEU A 22 16.34 6.42 13.16
CA LEU A 22 15.82 7.61 12.47
C LEU A 22 14.33 7.83 12.78
N LEU A 23 13.51 6.77 12.68
CA LEU A 23 12.09 6.80 13.00
C LEU A 23 11.85 7.19 14.46
N VAL A 24 12.59 6.61 15.40
CA VAL A 24 12.54 6.98 16.83
C VAL A 24 12.91 8.44 17.05
N GLY A 25 13.95 8.94 16.38
CA GLY A 25 14.36 10.35 16.47
C GLY A 25 13.25 11.30 16.02
N MET A 26 12.61 11.01 14.88
CA MET A 26 11.48 11.79 14.37
C MET A 26 10.28 11.76 15.34
N LEU A 27 9.95 10.58 15.86
CA LEU A 27 8.90 10.37 16.87
C LEU A 27 9.15 11.15 18.16
N GLN A 28 10.38 11.11 18.69
CA GLN A 28 10.76 11.79 19.93
C GLN A 28 10.70 13.31 19.79
N LYS A 29 11.18 13.85 18.66
CA LYS A 29 11.20 15.28 18.40
C LYS A 29 9.88 15.83 17.86
N GLN A 30 8.94 14.96 17.49
CA GLN A 30 7.68 15.32 16.84
C GLN A 30 7.89 16.23 15.62
N ALA A 31 9.00 16.05 14.92
CA ALA A 31 9.40 16.90 13.79
C ALA A 31 8.56 16.63 12.53
N ALA A 32 8.05 15.40 12.40
CA ALA A 32 7.18 14.93 11.33
C ALA A 32 6.35 13.75 11.83
N VAL A 33 5.26 13.45 11.12
CA VAL A 33 4.55 12.17 11.25
C VAL A 33 5.04 11.22 10.16
N SER A 34 5.13 9.94 10.50
CA SER A 34 5.62 8.90 9.60
C SER A 34 4.52 7.92 9.23
N LEU A 35 4.48 7.56 7.94
CA LEU A 35 3.81 6.36 7.43
C LEU A 35 4.88 5.37 6.99
N VAL A 36 4.94 4.21 7.64
CA VAL A 36 5.95 3.17 7.38
C VAL A 36 5.29 1.97 6.74
N PHE A 37 5.71 1.61 5.53
CA PHE A 37 5.34 0.34 4.90
C PHE A 37 6.31 -0.75 5.38
N ASP A 38 5.91 -1.48 6.42
CA ASP A 38 6.74 -2.45 7.15
C ASP A 38 6.53 -3.85 6.57
N MET A 39 7.38 -4.18 5.60
CA MET A 39 7.26 -5.43 4.85
C MET A 39 7.62 -6.64 5.73
N HIS A 40 8.71 -6.51 6.50
CA HIS A 40 9.24 -7.60 7.31
C HIS A 40 8.71 -7.61 8.76
N SER A 41 7.76 -6.72 9.08
CA SER A 41 7.18 -6.54 10.41
C SER A 41 8.25 -6.25 11.48
N GLU A 42 9.26 -5.44 11.15
CA GLU A 42 10.41 -5.15 12.00
C GLU A 42 10.27 -3.87 12.85
N TYR A 43 9.28 -3.02 12.59
CA TYR A 43 9.11 -1.73 13.28
C TYR A 43 7.84 -1.63 14.11
N GLY A 44 6.74 -2.28 13.73
CA GLY A 44 5.43 -2.07 14.37
C GLY A 44 5.40 -2.47 15.85
N TRP A 45 5.28 -3.77 16.13
CA TRP A 45 5.16 -4.28 17.50
C TRP A 45 6.45 -4.81 18.12
N GLU A 46 7.11 -5.78 17.48
CA GLU A 46 8.32 -6.43 17.97
C GLU A 46 9.23 -6.76 16.80
N GLY A 47 10.47 -6.30 16.84
CA GLY A 47 11.49 -6.61 15.85
C GLY A 47 12.49 -7.66 16.35
N ARG A 48 13.45 -8.04 15.51
CA ARG A 48 14.60 -8.85 15.90
C ARG A 48 15.90 -8.04 15.78
N SER A 49 16.84 -8.33 16.67
CA SER A 49 18.23 -7.89 16.56
C SER A 49 19.03 -8.83 15.65
N GLU A 50 20.20 -8.39 15.18
CA GLU A 50 21.14 -9.21 14.40
C GLU A 50 21.59 -10.49 15.15
N LYS A 51 21.53 -10.46 16.49
CA LYS A 51 21.85 -11.61 17.36
C LYS A 51 20.63 -12.48 17.69
N GLY A 52 19.48 -12.24 17.06
CA GLY A 52 18.25 -13.03 17.22
C GLY A 52 17.39 -12.67 18.44
N TYR A 53 17.84 -11.78 19.33
CA TYR A 53 17.02 -11.31 20.45
C TYR A 53 15.87 -10.43 19.97
N LYS A 54 14.72 -10.56 20.63
CA LYS A 54 13.56 -9.69 20.46
C LYS A 54 13.88 -8.26 20.90
N VAL A 55 13.49 -7.29 20.09
CA VAL A 55 13.62 -5.86 20.39
C VAL A 55 12.26 -5.20 20.33
N LYS A 56 12.03 -4.22 21.22
CA LYS A 56 10.78 -3.46 21.25
C LYS A 56 10.59 -2.70 19.93
N GLY A 57 9.41 -2.85 19.32
CA GLY A 57 8.98 -2.05 18.19
C GLY A 57 8.54 -0.64 18.61
N LEU A 58 8.21 0.19 17.62
CA LEU A 58 7.82 1.58 17.81
C LEU A 58 6.54 1.70 18.65
N LYS A 59 5.55 0.81 18.46
CA LYS A 59 4.31 0.80 19.26
C LYS A 59 4.58 0.50 20.73
N GLN A 60 5.50 -0.42 21.03
CA GLN A 60 5.87 -0.73 22.42
C GLN A 60 6.64 0.42 23.09
N LEU A 61 7.45 1.16 22.33
CA LEU A 61 8.23 2.29 22.84
C LEU A 61 7.37 3.57 22.98
N PHE A 62 6.42 3.78 22.08
CA PHE A 62 5.59 4.98 21.99
C PHE A 62 4.11 4.65 21.77
N PRO A 63 3.44 3.99 22.72
CA PRO A 63 2.10 3.40 22.53
C PRO A 63 1.01 4.41 22.15
N SER A 64 1.13 5.66 22.62
CA SER A 64 0.17 6.74 22.31
C SER A 64 0.50 7.54 21.06
N LYS A 65 1.68 7.32 20.45
CA LYS A 65 2.17 8.09 19.28
C LYS A 65 2.34 7.23 18.04
N VAL A 66 2.09 5.93 18.13
CA VAL A 66 2.21 4.96 17.03
C VAL A 66 0.93 4.15 16.95
N ALA A 67 0.47 3.87 15.74
CA ALA A 67 -0.61 2.96 15.44
C ALA A 67 -0.15 1.90 14.43
N VAL A 68 -0.58 0.66 14.64
CA VAL A 68 -0.27 -0.48 13.78
C VAL A 68 -1.49 -0.83 12.94
N PHE A 69 -1.34 -0.69 11.63
CA PHE A 69 -2.33 -1.05 10.63
C PHE A 69 -1.91 -2.38 10.01
N ALA A 70 -2.79 -3.38 9.96
CA ALA A 70 -2.45 -4.71 9.45
C ALA A 70 -3.22 -5.03 8.17
N LEU A 71 -2.52 -5.53 7.16
CA LEU A 71 -3.15 -6.17 5.98
C LEU A 71 -3.59 -7.62 6.27
N ASP A 72 -2.90 -8.29 7.22
CA ASP A 72 -3.15 -9.67 7.60
C ASP A 72 -3.54 -9.78 9.09
N GLU A 73 -4.84 -9.64 9.35
CA GLU A 73 -5.39 -9.73 10.71
C GLU A 73 -5.10 -11.09 11.38
N GLU A 74 -5.07 -12.18 10.60
CA GLU A 74 -4.81 -13.52 11.13
C GLU A 74 -3.35 -13.66 11.60
N SER A 75 -2.38 -13.15 10.83
CA SER A 75 -0.97 -13.11 11.28
C SER A 75 -0.81 -12.31 12.57
N SER A 76 -1.47 -11.15 12.67
CA SER A 76 -1.42 -10.33 13.88
C SER A 76 -2.05 -11.03 15.08
N ARG A 77 -3.17 -11.73 14.89
CA ARG A 77 -3.80 -12.56 15.94
C ARG A 77 -2.87 -13.67 16.43
N TRP A 78 -2.23 -14.41 15.52
CA TRP A 78 -1.29 -15.47 15.89
C TRP A 78 -0.07 -14.96 16.65
N ARG A 79 0.44 -13.78 16.27
CA ARG A 79 1.56 -13.12 16.96
C ARG A 79 1.14 -12.45 18.28
N LYS A 80 -0.15 -12.45 18.63
CA LYS A 80 -0.72 -11.72 19.78
C LYS A 80 -0.35 -10.23 19.78
N VAL A 81 -0.33 -9.64 18.58
CA VAL A 81 -0.02 -8.23 18.36
C VAL A 81 -1.32 -7.43 18.36
N SER A 82 -1.40 -6.38 19.19
CA SER A 82 -2.53 -5.45 19.15
C SER A 82 -2.45 -4.62 17.87
N THR A 83 -3.42 -4.81 16.97
CA THR A 83 -3.58 -3.97 15.78
C THR A 83 -4.60 -2.88 16.07
N ASP A 84 -4.34 -1.67 15.58
CA ASP A 84 -5.25 -0.54 15.75
C ASP A 84 -6.29 -0.48 14.61
N PHE A 85 -5.97 -1.05 13.44
CA PHE A 85 -6.85 -1.09 12.28
C PHE A 85 -6.49 -2.24 11.31
N VAL A 86 -7.49 -2.82 10.64
CA VAL A 86 -7.30 -3.82 9.58
C VAL A 86 -7.58 -3.17 8.23
N VAL A 87 -6.57 -3.15 7.37
CA VAL A 87 -6.64 -2.54 6.04
C VAL A 87 -7.38 -3.49 5.09
N ARG A 88 -8.42 -2.96 4.45
CA ARG A 88 -9.12 -3.58 3.32
C ARG A 88 -9.19 -2.57 2.19
N ILE A 89 -9.08 -3.05 0.96
CA ILE A 89 -9.13 -2.25 -0.26
C ILE A 89 -10.22 -2.83 -1.17
N GLY A 90 -11.15 -1.99 -1.58
CA GLY A 90 -12.20 -2.35 -2.52
C GLY A 90 -11.65 -2.53 -3.94
N TYR A 91 -12.29 -3.36 -4.77
CA TYR A 91 -11.95 -3.41 -6.20
C TYR A 91 -12.22 -2.09 -6.90
N ASP A 92 -13.17 -1.30 -6.37
CA ASP A 92 -13.48 0.06 -6.82
C ASP A 92 -12.40 1.10 -6.45
N GLU A 93 -11.40 0.68 -5.68
CA GLU A 93 -10.25 1.49 -5.32
C GLU A 93 -9.02 1.21 -6.19
N ILE A 94 -9.05 0.21 -7.06
CA ILE A 94 -7.91 -0.13 -7.94
C ILE A 94 -8.06 0.60 -9.28
N GLU A 95 -7.07 1.42 -9.62
CA GLU A 95 -7.04 2.18 -10.87
C GLU A 95 -6.18 1.48 -11.93
N PRO A 96 -6.38 1.74 -13.23
CA PRO A 96 -5.57 1.15 -14.30
C PRO A 96 -4.05 1.33 -14.12
N GLU A 97 -3.64 2.49 -13.63
CA GLU A 97 -2.25 2.85 -13.33
C GLU A 97 -1.62 1.93 -12.28
N ASP A 98 -2.43 1.46 -11.31
CA ASP A 98 -1.97 0.52 -10.29
C ASP A 98 -1.65 -0.86 -10.92
N ILE A 99 -2.32 -1.25 -12.00
CA ILE A 99 -2.01 -2.48 -12.74
C ILE A 99 -0.77 -2.31 -13.62
N ASP A 100 -0.57 -1.13 -14.20
CA ASP A 100 0.61 -0.86 -15.02
C ASP A 100 1.92 -0.97 -14.20
N LEU A 101 1.90 -0.48 -12.95
CA LEU A 101 3.02 -0.64 -12.02
C LEU A 101 3.28 -2.09 -11.63
N LEU A 102 2.26 -2.94 -11.70
CA LEU A 102 2.37 -4.37 -11.43
C LEU A 102 2.74 -5.18 -12.68
N ARG A 103 3.00 -4.55 -13.83
CA ARG A 103 3.25 -5.23 -15.11
C ARG A 103 4.29 -6.35 -14.99
N GLN A 104 5.45 -6.05 -14.41
CA GLN A 104 6.51 -7.05 -14.27
C GLN A 104 6.14 -8.15 -13.26
N THR A 105 5.57 -7.75 -12.13
CA THR A 105 5.24 -8.63 -11.00
C THR A 105 4.10 -9.60 -11.32
N LEU A 106 3.14 -9.16 -12.15
CA LEU A 106 2.03 -9.97 -12.67
C LEU A 106 2.36 -10.64 -14.02
N ASN A 107 3.56 -10.45 -14.55
CA ASN A 107 4.00 -10.95 -15.86
C ASN A 107 3.00 -10.57 -16.99
N LEU A 108 2.61 -9.29 -17.01
CA LEU A 108 1.71 -8.72 -17.99
C LEU A 108 2.50 -8.21 -19.21
N THR A 109 1.93 -8.43 -20.39
CA THR A 109 2.42 -7.78 -21.61
C THR A 109 2.02 -6.30 -21.62
N GLU A 110 2.70 -5.49 -22.43
CA GLU A 110 2.32 -4.10 -22.66
C GLU A 110 0.90 -3.97 -23.21
N ALA A 111 0.53 -4.84 -24.15
CA ALA A 111 -0.82 -4.89 -24.69
C ALA A 111 -1.85 -5.19 -23.60
N SER A 112 -1.49 -6.01 -22.60
CA SER A 112 -2.36 -6.34 -21.47
C SER A 112 -2.59 -5.14 -20.57
N THR A 113 -1.56 -4.35 -20.27
CA THR A 113 -1.74 -3.14 -19.44
C THR A 113 -2.53 -2.06 -20.20
N GLN A 114 -2.31 -1.90 -21.50
CA GLN A 114 -3.14 -1.02 -22.34
C GLN A 114 -4.60 -1.47 -22.43
N ALA A 115 -4.86 -2.79 -22.41
CA ALA A 115 -6.21 -3.32 -22.37
C ALA A 115 -6.96 -2.95 -21.08
N VAL A 116 -6.27 -2.76 -19.94
CA VAL A 116 -6.91 -2.33 -18.68
C VAL A 116 -7.61 -0.99 -18.86
N TYR A 117 -6.98 -0.01 -19.52
CA TYR A 117 -7.59 1.29 -19.79
C TYR A 117 -8.81 1.19 -20.71
N GLN A 118 -8.84 0.22 -21.63
CA GLN A 118 -10.02 -0.04 -22.48
C GLN A 118 -11.17 -0.61 -21.65
N LEU A 119 -10.88 -1.54 -20.75
CA LEU A 119 -11.87 -2.11 -19.83
C LEU A 119 -12.40 -1.07 -18.83
N ALA A 120 -11.53 -0.19 -18.34
CA ALA A 120 -11.92 0.92 -17.47
C ALA A 120 -12.87 1.90 -18.19
N ARG A 121 -12.62 2.23 -19.45
CA ARG A 121 -13.55 3.06 -20.25
C ARG A 121 -14.88 2.38 -20.52
N GLU A 122 -14.88 1.07 -20.74
CA GLU A 122 -16.10 0.30 -21.03
C GLU A 122 -16.98 0.12 -19.79
N PHE A 123 -16.39 -0.22 -18.64
CA PHE A 123 -17.13 -0.57 -17.42
C PHE A 123 -17.16 0.54 -16.36
N GLY A 124 -16.37 1.59 -16.55
CA GLY A 124 -16.17 2.68 -15.60
C GLY A 124 -15.06 2.39 -14.59
N ASP A 125 -14.37 3.46 -14.19
CA ASP A 125 -13.15 3.42 -13.36
C ASP A 125 -13.32 2.72 -12.00
N ARG A 126 -14.56 2.61 -11.50
CA ARG A 126 -14.86 1.98 -10.20
C ARG A 126 -15.38 0.55 -10.29
N LYS A 127 -15.77 0.07 -11.47
CA LYS A 127 -16.43 -1.24 -11.62
C LYS A 127 -15.66 -2.19 -12.53
N TRP A 128 -14.67 -1.69 -13.26
CA TRP A 128 -13.96 -2.47 -14.27
C TRP A 128 -13.34 -3.75 -13.70
N LEU A 129 -12.66 -3.69 -12.55
CA LEU A 129 -11.96 -4.83 -11.99
C LEU A 129 -12.94 -5.91 -11.53
N GLU A 130 -13.95 -5.54 -10.75
CA GLU A 130 -14.98 -6.46 -10.28
C GLU A 130 -15.73 -7.08 -11.45
N THR A 131 -16.09 -6.28 -12.46
CA THR A 131 -16.79 -6.76 -13.66
C THR A 131 -15.94 -7.79 -14.38
N VAL A 132 -14.69 -7.45 -14.73
CA VAL A 132 -13.78 -8.33 -15.47
C VAL A 132 -13.50 -9.63 -14.74
N LEU A 133 -13.33 -9.58 -13.41
CA LEU A 133 -13.10 -10.77 -12.59
C LEU A 133 -14.32 -11.70 -12.53
N ASN A 134 -15.53 -11.21 -12.79
CA ASN A 134 -16.77 -11.97 -12.71
C ASN A 134 -17.39 -12.30 -14.08
N LEU A 135 -16.75 -11.92 -15.19
CA LEU A 135 -17.22 -12.27 -16.53
C LEU A 135 -17.14 -13.78 -16.78
N GLU A 136 -18.25 -14.32 -17.28
CA GLU A 136 -18.30 -15.68 -17.82
C GLU A 136 -17.57 -15.76 -19.17
N GLU A 137 -17.25 -16.98 -19.61
CA GLU A 137 -16.42 -17.19 -20.81
C GLU A 137 -17.07 -16.63 -22.08
N ASP A 138 -18.39 -16.79 -22.22
CA ASP A 138 -19.11 -16.32 -23.41
C ASP A 138 -19.20 -14.79 -23.45
N ASP A 139 -19.42 -14.14 -22.30
CA ASP A 139 -19.39 -12.68 -22.19
C ASP A 139 -17.99 -12.13 -22.46
N SER A 140 -16.94 -12.82 -22.00
CA SER A 140 -15.55 -12.48 -22.34
C SER A 140 -15.31 -12.48 -23.85
N LYS A 141 -15.81 -13.49 -24.59
CA LYS A 141 -15.64 -13.57 -26.05
C LYS A 141 -16.31 -12.40 -26.78
N GLN A 142 -17.50 -12.01 -26.33
CA GLN A 142 -18.20 -10.85 -26.89
C GLN A 142 -17.44 -9.55 -26.59
N LEU A 143 -16.95 -9.39 -25.36
CA LEU A 143 -16.18 -8.22 -24.93
C LEU A 143 -14.89 -8.04 -25.73
N ILE A 144 -14.09 -9.10 -25.88
CA ILE A 144 -12.81 -9.01 -26.61
C ILE A 144 -13.05 -8.64 -28.08
N SER A 145 -14.12 -9.14 -28.69
CA SER A 145 -14.50 -8.77 -30.05
C SER A 145 -14.94 -7.30 -30.13
N LYS A 146 -15.79 -6.86 -29.20
CA LYS A 146 -16.27 -5.47 -29.11
C LYS A 146 -15.14 -4.46 -28.95
N LEU A 147 -14.17 -4.76 -28.07
CA LEU A 147 -13.06 -3.86 -27.75
C LEU A 147 -11.84 -4.07 -28.67
N ASN A 148 -11.93 -4.98 -29.64
CA ASN A 148 -10.81 -5.34 -30.52
C ASN A 148 -9.54 -5.73 -29.73
N ILE A 149 -9.72 -6.45 -28.62
CA ILE A 149 -8.61 -6.97 -27.80
C ILE A 149 -8.26 -8.36 -28.31
N HIS A 150 -6.99 -8.60 -28.60
CA HIS A 150 -6.54 -9.92 -29.00
C HIS A 150 -6.72 -10.94 -27.86
N ASP A 151 -7.18 -12.15 -28.19
CA ASP A 151 -7.56 -13.16 -27.20
C ASP A 151 -6.38 -13.57 -26.29
N SER A 152 -5.15 -13.66 -26.83
CA SER A 152 -3.95 -13.92 -26.00
C SER A 152 -3.64 -12.79 -25.01
N THR A 153 -3.91 -11.54 -25.39
CA THR A 153 -3.75 -10.36 -24.52
C THR A 153 -4.76 -10.42 -23.37
N TYR A 154 -6.04 -10.68 -23.68
CA TYR A 154 -7.07 -10.82 -22.67
C TYR A 154 -6.80 -11.99 -21.72
N ARG A 155 -6.37 -13.15 -22.23
CA ARG A 155 -6.00 -14.31 -21.40
C ARG A 155 -4.79 -14.04 -20.50
N ASN A 156 -3.78 -13.30 -20.96
CA ASN A 156 -2.66 -12.88 -20.11
C ASN A 156 -3.13 -11.91 -19.02
N LEU A 157 -3.95 -10.90 -19.37
CA LEU A 157 -4.51 -9.96 -18.42
C LEU A 157 -5.37 -10.66 -17.36
N ARG A 158 -6.33 -11.50 -17.79
CA ARG A 158 -7.26 -12.20 -16.90
C ARG A 158 -6.54 -13.05 -15.87
N ARG A 159 -5.51 -13.81 -16.27
CA ARG A 159 -4.67 -14.58 -15.31
C ARG A 159 -3.97 -13.68 -14.30
N GLY A 160 -3.44 -12.54 -14.74
CA GLY A 160 -2.81 -11.55 -13.85
C GLY A 160 -3.80 -10.98 -12.83
N LEU A 161 -4.99 -10.56 -13.29
CA LEU A 161 -6.04 -10.02 -12.42
C LEU A 161 -6.60 -11.08 -11.47
N GLU A 162 -6.84 -12.31 -11.94
CA GLU A 162 -7.31 -13.41 -11.09
C GLU A 162 -6.34 -13.74 -9.96
N SER A 163 -5.03 -13.58 -10.19
CA SER A 163 -4.03 -13.77 -9.13
C SER A 163 -4.22 -12.82 -7.95
N LEU A 164 -4.84 -11.65 -8.15
CA LEU A 164 -5.14 -10.69 -7.08
C LEU A 164 -6.18 -11.23 -6.08
N ARG A 165 -7.05 -12.17 -6.50
CA ARG A 165 -8.05 -12.79 -5.61
C ARG A 165 -7.43 -13.56 -4.43
N ARG A 166 -6.15 -13.93 -4.53
CA ARG A 166 -5.43 -14.59 -3.43
C ARG A 166 -5.19 -13.67 -2.23
N PHE A 167 -5.28 -12.36 -2.42
CA PHE A 167 -5.02 -11.38 -1.38
C PHE A 167 -6.31 -11.08 -0.59
N PRO A 168 -6.43 -11.53 0.68
CA PRO A 168 -7.66 -11.36 1.45
C PRO A 168 -7.93 -9.89 1.81
N PHE A 169 -6.93 -9.01 1.75
CA PHE A 169 -7.13 -7.57 1.94
C PHE A 169 -7.83 -6.90 0.76
N LEU A 170 -7.82 -7.52 -0.44
CA LEU A 170 -8.61 -7.06 -1.58
C LEU A 170 -9.99 -7.69 -1.51
N VAL A 171 -11.01 -6.84 -1.44
CA VAL A 171 -12.41 -7.25 -1.31
C VAL A 171 -13.24 -6.59 -2.41
N PRO A 172 -14.38 -7.17 -2.81
CA PRO A 172 -15.27 -6.51 -3.75
C PRO A 172 -15.63 -5.08 -3.32
N HIS A 173 -15.98 -4.91 -2.03
CA HIS A 173 -16.40 -3.64 -1.46
C HIS A 173 -15.80 -3.48 -0.06
N ALA A 174 -14.98 -2.44 0.15
CA ALA A 174 -14.45 -2.10 1.46
C ALA A 174 -15.48 -1.33 2.29
N ARG A 175 -15.67 -1.72 3.56
CA ARG A 175 -16.62 -1.05 4.48
C ARG A 175 -16.06 0.24 5.08
N ASP A 176 -14.76 0.29 5.31
CA ASP A 176 -14.03 1.43 5.84
C ASP A 176 -13.04 1.95 4.80
N ASN A 177 -12.82 3.26 4.76
CA ASN A 177 -11.82 3.88 3.89
C ASN A 177 -10.46 3.90 4.60
N SER A 178 -9.56 3.00 4.18
CA SER A 178 -8.23 2.83 4.78
C SER A 178 -7.38 4.11 4.68
N VAL A 179 -7.43 4.83 3.56
CA VAL A 179 -6.69 6.10 3.35
C VAL A 179 -7.14 7.15 4.35
N ARG A 180 -8.46 7.34 4.48
CA ARG A 180 -9.05 8.31 5.43
C ARG A 180 -8.64 7.98 6.86
N ARG A 181 -8.70 6.71 7.26
CA ARG A 181 -8.27 6.27 8.60
C ARG A 181 -6.80 6.57 8.85
N ILE A 182 -5.92 6.32 7.89
CA ILE A 182 -4.49 6.66 8.01
C ILE A 182 -4.34 8.18 8.21
N LEU A 183 -5.00 8.99 7.38
CA LEU A 183 -4.96 10.45 7.50
C LEU A 183 -5.46 10.95 8.85
N GLU A 184 -6.56 10.40 9.38
CA GLU A 184 -7.10 10.74 10.71
C GLU A 184 -6.07 10.54 11.82
N TYR A 185 -5.24 9.49 11.75
CA TYR A 185 -4.17 9.24 12.72
C TYR A 185 -2.99 10.21 12.52
N LEU A 186 -2.55 10.42 11.29
CA LEU A 186 -1.47 11.34 10.96
C LEU A 186 -1.81 12.80 11.35
N ASP A 187 -3.06 13.22 11.11
CA ASP A 187 -3.59 14.54 11.51
C ASP A 187 -3.67 14.72 13.04
N ARG A 188 -3.64 13.63 13.81
CA ARG A 188 -3.55 13.66 15.28
C ARG A 188 -2.12 13.63 15.79
N GLY A 189 -1.12 13.57 14.90
CA GLY A 189 0.28 13.41 15.28
C GLY A 189 0.67 11.97 15.62
N ILE A 190 -0.17 10.99 15.25
CA ILE A 190 0.07 9.57 15.48
C ILE A 190 0.70 8.98 14.22
N ASN A 191 1.85 8.34 14.38
CA ASN A 191 2.60 7.71 13.31
C ASN A 191 1.96 6.37 12.98
N VAL A 192 1.93 6.01 11.70
CA VAL A 192 1.29 4.78 11.24
C VAL A 192 2.35 3.82 10.73
N VAL A 193 2.33 2.59 11.24
CA VAL A 193 3.11 1.46 10.71
C VAL A 193 2.14 0.49 10.07
N LEU A 194 2.26 0.28 8.76
CA LEU A 194 1.45 -0.65 7.99
C LEU A 194 2.22 -1.97 7.85
N GLU A 195 1.79 -2.99 8.59
CA GLU A 195 2.39 -4.33 8.58
C GLU A 195 1.75 -5.21 7.49
N PHE A 196 2.62 -5.78 6.65
CA PHE A 196 2.23 -6.76 5.62
C PHE A 196 2.06 -8.17 6.18
N GLY A 197 2.54 -8.45 7.40
CA GLY A 197 2.34 -9.73 8.07
C GLY A 197 2.99 -10.89 7.31
N ARG A 198 2.19 -11.87 6.86
CA ARG A 198 2.71 -13.01 6.07
C ARG A 198 2.90 -12.69 4.59
N PHE A 199 2.48 -11.53 4.11
CA PHE A 199 2.64 -11.15 2.71
C PHE A 199 4.08 -10.68 2.44
N ASP A 200 4.98 -11.62 2.12
CA ASP A 200 6.30 -11.33 1.52
C ASP A 200 6.20 -11.17 -0.03
N ASP A 201 4.97 -11.00 -0.52
CA ASP A 201 4.66 -10.96 -1.93
C ASP A 201 4.88 -9.55 -2.51
N SER A 202 5.76 -9.44 -3.52
CA SER A 202 6.05 -8.17 -4.19
C SER A 202 4.80 -7.52 -4.80
N VAL A 203 3.81 -8.29 -5.27
CA VAL A 203 2.57 -7.75 -5.85
C VAL A 203 1.78 -7.03 -4.76
N ALA A 204 1.57 -7.68 -3.60
CA ALA A 204 0.87 -7.07 -2.48
C ALA A 204 1.57 -5.80 -1.99
N TYR A 205 2.90 -5.87 -1.87
CA TYR A 205 3.72 -4.76 -1.42
C TYR A 205 3.64 -3.55 -2.36
N ILE A 206 3.93 -3.76 -3.65
CA ILE A 206 3.92 -2.70 -4.66
C ILE A 206 2.52 -2.09 -4.78
N LEU A 207 1.47 -2.92 -4.83
CA LEU A 207 0.10 -2.47 -4.94
C LEU A 207 -0.31 -1.55 -3.79
N ILE A 208 -0.13 -2.02 -2.55
CA ILE A 208 -0.57 -1.27 -1.37
C ILE A 208 0.29 -0.02 -1.16
N ALA A 209 1.60 -0.14 -1.28
CA ALA A 209 2.50 0.98 -1.10
C ALA A 209 2.22 2.09 -2.12
N ASN A 210 2.01 1.73 -3.39
CA ASN A 210 1.70 2.71 -4.42
C ASN A 210 0.32 3.35 -4.20
N LEU A 211 -0.73 2.52 -4.08
CA LEU A 211 -2.11 2.99 -3.96
C LEU A 211 -2.27 3.95 -2.76
N LEU A 212 -1.76 3.55 -1.59
CA LEU A 212 -1.87 4.37 -0.39
C LEU A 212 -1.00 5.63 -0.49
N SER A 213 0.25 5.52 -0.97
CA SER A 213 1.13 6.69 -1.09
C SER A 213 0.54 7.73 -2.06
N ARG A 214 0.05 7.30 -3.23
CA ARG A 214 -0.56 8.16 -4.24
C ARG A 214 -1.77 8.91 -3.70
N ARG A 215 -2.68 8.21 -3.03
CA ARG A 215 -3.91 8.81 -2.47
C ARG A 215 -3.63 9.72 -1.28
N ILE A 216 -2.74 9.33 -0.39
CA ILE A 216 -2.32 10.16 0.75
C ILE A 216 -1.64 11.43 0.24
N TYR A 217 -0.75 11.31 -0.75
CA TYR A 217 -0.10 12.47 -1.35
C TYR A 217 -1.11 13.45 -1.97
N ALA A 218 -2.09 12.95 -2.73
CA ALA A 218 -3.15 13.79 -3.29
C ALA A 218 -3.91 14.58 -2.21
N GLN A 219 -4.27 13.93 -1.10
CA GLN A 219 -4.95 14.56 0.03
C GLN A 219 -4.05 15.59 0.75
N TYR A 220 -2.75 15.32 0.89
CA TYR A 220 -1.80 16.26 1.46
C TYR A 220 -1.61 17.50 0.57
N ARG A 221 -1.58 17.33 -0.76
CA ARG A 221 -1.52 18.44 -1.72
C ARG A 221 -2.75 19.33 -1.63
N GLU A 222 -3.94 18.73 -1.64
CA GLU A 222 -5.21 19.47 -1.55
C GLU A 222 -5.28 20.29 -0.24
N LYS A 223 -4.89 19.70 0.90
CA LYS A 223 -4.80 20.42 2.18
C LYS A 223 -3.79 21.56 2.14
N GLY A 224 -2.64 21.35 1.50
CA GLY A 224 -1.61 22.37 1.34
C GLY A 224 -2.08 23.57 0.51
N GLU A 225 -2.79 23.32 -0.58
CA GLU A 225 -3.39 24.34 -1.45
C GLU A 225 -4.43 25.16 -0.68
N LYS A 226 -5.32 24.51 0.09
CA LYS A 226 -6.32 25.19 0.95
C LYS A 226 -5.68 26.01 2.07
N ALA A 227 -4.60 25.52 2.68
CA ALA A 227 -3.87 26.27 3.71
C ALA A 227 -3.18 27.52 3.14
N MET A 228 -2.67 27.48 1.91
CA MET A 228 -2.14 28.67 1.22
C MET A 228 -3.22 29.70 0.89
N GLY A 229 -4.46 29.25 0.64
CA GLY A 229 -5.63 30.11 0.49
C GLY A 229 -6.13 30.76 1.79
N GLY A 230 -5.57 30.41 2.94
CA GLY A 230 -5.96 30.93 4.26
C GLY A 230 -7.13 30.20 4.93
N ASP A 231 -7.66 29.15 4.30
CA ASP A 231 -8.88 28.46 4.76
C ASP A 231 -8.62 27.39 5.84
N MET A 232 -7.38 26.92 6.00
CA MET A 232 -7.05 25.84 6.94
C MET A 232 -5.64 25.95 7.53
N ALA A 233 -5.44 25.32 8.69
CA ALA A 233 -4.12 25.15 9.27
C ALA A 233 -3.23 24.24 8.41
N THR A 234 -1.92 24.48 8.43
CA THR A 234 -0.95 23.68 7.68
C THR A 234 -0.89 22.25 8.23
N SER A 235 -0.95 21.27 7.32
CA SER A 235 -0.74 19.86 7.65
C SER A 235 0.64 19.63 8.26
N ARG A 236 0.74 18.69 9.21
CA ARG A 236 2.05 18.25 9.73
C ARG A 236 2.90 17.67 8.61
N SER A 237 4.20 17.93 8.62
CA SER A 237 5.15 17.29 7.70
C SER A 237 5.01 15.77 7.74
N LEU A 238 4.87 15.14 6.58
CA LEU A 238 4.76 13.69 6.41
C LEU A 238 6.07 13.11 5.89
N VAL A 239 6.51 12.00 6.47
CA VAL A 239 7.58 11.14 5.96
C VAL A 239 6.99 9.78 5.62
N ILE A 240 7.06 9.39 4.35
CA ILE A 240 6.68 8.04 3.91
C ILE A 240 7.95 7.20 3.85
N THR A 241 7.99 6.10 4.60
CA THR A 241 9.10 5.14 4.59
C THR A 241 8.68 3.92 3.80
N ILE A 242 9.38 3.67 2.69
CA ILE A 242 9.20 2.52 1.82
C ILE A 242 10.39 1.59 2.03
N GLU A 243 10.15 0.41 2.59
CA GLU A 243 11.15 -0.67 2.61
C GLU A 243 11.37 -1.27 1.22
N GLU A 244 12.49 -1.96 1.03
CA GLU A 244 12.79 -2.67 -0.22
C GLU A 244 12.49 -1.86 -1.48
N ALA A 245 12.84 -0.56 -1.47
CA ALA A 245 12.51 0.38 -2.55
C ALA A 245 13.00 -0.06 -3.94
N HIS A 246 13.99 -0.96 -3.99
CA HIS A 246 14.45 -1.61 -5.21
C HIS A 246 13.38 -2.48 -5.90
N ARG A 247 12.28 -2.84 -5.21
CA ARG A 247 11.15 -3.56 -5.82
C ARG A 247 10.26 -2.65 -6.68
N PHE A 248 10.45 -1.32 -6.63
CA PHE A 248 9.70 -0.34 -7.44
C PHE A 248 10.52 0.24 -8.61
N LEU A 249 11.81 -0.11 -8.70
CA LEU A 249 12.77 0.40 -9.70
C LEU A 249 13.11 -0.70 -10.70
#